data_AF-A0A7S2D1P1-F1
#
_entry.id   AF-A0A7S2D1P1-F1
#
_cell.length_a   1.000
_cell.length_b   1.000
_cell.length_c   1.000
_cell.angle_alpha   90.00
_cell.angle_beta   90.00
_cell.angle_gamma   90.00
#
_symmetry.space_group_name_H-M   'P 1'
#
loop_
_entity.id
_entity.type
_entity.pdbx_description
1 polymer ?
#
loop_
_entity_poly.entity_id
_entity_poly.type
_entity_poly.pdbx_seq_one_letter_code
_entity_poly.pdbx_strand_id
1 'polypeptide(L)'
;RESDAKRHQLAVVRSACGDARPVSTPMLSAFDRTRATSKLLRHPKLAPYQAQLKPLEPQLSPHSARLLDLFNLYGPFVPALVPALPPLLPHLDVLLDELPHLEPQLEVFVRHSATLLPHLDDIAPLTPGLRPHLPALASSLPRLEPYIARLVPHLAALLPHLGPLLAGLDFLEPSLEQLTRPW
;
A
#
# COMPACT_ATOMS: atom_id res chain seq x y z
N ARG A 1 57.51 22.54 -38.74
CA ARG A 1 56.97 23.40 -37.67
C ARG A 1 55.47 23.55 -37.93
N GLU A 2 54.67 22.49 -37.89
CA GLU A 2 54.39 21.58 -36.77
C GLU A 2 53.69 22.30 -35.62
N SER A 3 52.37 22.48 -35.77
CA SER A 3 51.38 22.34 -34.71
C SER A 3 50.03 22.65 -35.31
N ASP A 4 49.25 21.59 -35.53
CA ASP A 4 47.78 21.53 -35.40
C ASP A 4 47.24 20.17 -35.89
N ALA A 5 48.12 19.17 -35.99
CA ALA A 5 47.76 17.76 -36.00
C ALA A 5 47.42 17.30 -34.57
N LYS A 6 46.22 17.63 -34.08
CA LYS A 6 45.49 16.91 -33.01
C LYS A 6 44.16 17.60 -32.72
N ARG A 7 43.12 17.28 -33.50
CA ARG A 7 41.69 17.40 -33.11
C ARG A 7 40.76 16.75 -34.14
N HIS A 8 41.16 15.60 -34.66
CA HIS A 8 40.24 14.66 -35.32
C HIS A 8 39.92 13.52 -34.34
N GLN A 9 38.66 13.07 -34.37
CA GLN A 9 38.04 11.89 -33.72
C GLN A 9 37.69 12.09 -32.24
N LEU A 10 36.43 12.00 -31.79
CA LEU A 10 35.27 11.18 -32.19
C LEU A 10 34.01 12.08 -32.25
N ALA A 11 33.21 12.19 -33.32
CA ALA A 11 32.51 11.19 -34.12
C ALA A 11 31.37 10.45 -33.37
N VAL A 12 30.15 10.66 -33.90
CA VAL A 12 28.96 9.78 -33.87
C VAL A 12 28.21 9.76 -32.52
N VAL A 13 26.93 10.14 -32.41
CA VAL A 13 25.74 9.68 -33.13
C VAL A 13 24.66 10.77 -33.17
N ARG A 14 24.13 11.02 -34.37
CA ARG A 14 22.89 11.77 -34.68
C ARG A 14 21.65 10.90 -34.47
N SER A 15 20.50 11.57 -34.49
CA SER A 15 19.16 11.05 -34.88
C SER A 15 18.38 10.39 -33.74
N ALA A 16 17.05 10.46 -33.62
CA ALA A 16 15.94 11.26 -34.13
C ALA A 16 14.68 10.62 -33.51
N CYS A 17 13.65 11.40 -33.20
CA CYS A 17 12.23 10.96 -33.15
C CYS A 17 11.38 12.20 -32.79
N GLY A 18 10.42 12.66 -33.58
CA GLY A 18 9.50 11.91 -34.44
C GLY A 18 8.17 11.80 -33.70
N ASP A 19 7.19 12.61 -34.13
CA ASP A 19 5.79 12.57 -33.70
C ASP A 19 5.23 11.15 -33.67
N ALA A 20 4.72 10.74 -32.51
CA ALA A 20 3.68 9.72 -32.38
C ALA A 20 3.06 9.84 -30.99
N ARG A 21 1.79 10.24 -30.91
CA ARG A 21 0.95 9.94 -29.73
C ARG A 21 0.63 8.45 -29.75
N PRO A 22 0.78 7.76 -28.62
CA PRO A 22 -0.23 6.81 -28.22
C PRO A 22 -0.78 7.17 -26.83
N VAL A 23 -2.10 7.15 -26.72
CA VAL A 23 -2.82 7.15 -25.45
C VAL A 23 -2.52 5.82 -24.77
N SER A 24 -1.71 5.80 -23.72
CA SER A 24 -1.54 4.65 -22.81
C SER A 24 -0.76 5.11 -21.58
N THR A 25 -1.35 4.90 -20.40
CA THR A 25 -0.77 4.89 -19.04
C THR A 25 0.64 5.47 -18.84
N PRO A 26 0.88 6.39 -17.89
CA PRO A 26 2.23 6.85 -17.62
C PRO A 26 3.03 5.71 -16.97
N MET A 27 3.69 4.88 -17.79
CA MET A 27 4.82 4.08 -17.34
C MET A 27 5.91 5.08 -16.96
N LEU A 28 6.06 5.34 -15.67
CA LEU A 28 7.24 6.02 -15.14
C LEU A 28 8.48 5.36 -15.77
N SER A 29 9.27 6.16 -16.48
CA SER A 29 10.52 5.69 -17.07
C SER A 29 11.41 5.11 -15.97
N ALA A 30 12.33 4.19 -16.31
CA ALA A 30 13.26 3.64 -15.33
C ALA A 30 14.02 4.75 -14.57
N PHE A 31 14.29 5.86 -15.26
CA PHE A 31 14.89 7.05 -14.68
C PHE A 31 13.98 7.75 -13.65
N ASP A 32 12.68 7.92 -13.96
CA ASP A 32 11.73 8.53 -13.02
C ASP A 32 11.48 7.67 -11.78
N ARG A 33 11.51 6.33 -11.92
CA ARG A 33 11.42 5.42 -10.77
C ARG A 33 12.62 5.55 -9.83
N THR A 34 13.84 5.53 -10.37
CA THR A 34 15.06 5.74 -9.55
C THR A 34 15.08 7.10 -8.88
N ARG A 35 14.55 8.13 -9.56
CA ARG A 35 14.42 9.47 -8.98
C ARG A 35 13.38 9.51 -7.86
N ALA A 36 12.24 8.86 -8.03
CA ALA A 36 11.17 8.79 -7.04
C ALA A 36 11.57 7.96 -5.81
N THR A 37 12.21 6.80 -5.98
CA THR A 37 12.79 6.02 -4.85
C THR A 37 13.84 6.83 -4.12
N SER A 38 14.72 7.50 -4.85
CA SER A 38 15.74 8.35 -4.25
C SER A 38 15.16 9.53 -3.47
N LYS A 39 14.00 10.07 -3.87
CA LYS A 39 13.29 11.11 -3.13
C LYS A 39 12.61 10.54 -1.89
N LEU A 40 11.99 9.38 -2.01
CA LEU A 40 11.37 8.64 -0.90
C LEU A 40 12.39 8.34 0.20
N LEU A 41 13.52 7.73 -0.16
CA LEU A 41 14.58 7.36 0.80
C LEU A 41 15.25 8.58 1.46
N ARG A 42 15.20 9.75 0.81
CA ARG A 42 15.71 11.02 1.34
C ARG A 42 14.70 11.80 2.17
N HIS A 43 13.47 11.29 2.32
CA HIS A 43 12.43 11.99 3.06
C HIS A 43 12.78 12.07 4.56
N PRO A 44 12.69 13.25 5.20
CA PRO A 44 13.16 13.44 6.58
C PRO A 44 12.41 12.56 7.59
N LYS A 45 11.12 12.29 7.36
CA LYS A 45 10.31 11.40 8.23
C LYS A 45 10.66 9.92 8.09
N LEU A 46 11.34 9.54 7.01
CA LEU A 46 11.78 8.17 6.75
C LEU A 46 13.25 7.94 7.14
N ALA A 47 13.96 8.98 7.56
CA ALA A 47 15.34 8.90 8.07
C ALA A 47 15.55 7.77 9.11
N PRO A 48 14.71 7.62 10.16
CA PRO A 48 14.89 6.53 11.13
C PRO A 48 14.63 5.13 10.55
N TYR A 49 13.89 5.03 9.44
CA TYR A 49 13.51 3.75 8.83
C TYR A 49 14.34 3.39 7.59
N GLN A 50 15.37 4.18 7.25
CA GLN A 50 16.20 3.93 6.07
C GLN A 50 16.82 2.53 6.06
N ALA A 51 17.20 2.01 7.23
CA ALA A 51 17.76 0.67 7.35
C ALA A 51 16.77 -0.44 6.91
N GLN A 52 15.47 -0.24 7.12
CA GLN A 52 14.40 -1.18 6.72
C GLN A 52 13.99 -0.99 5.26
N LEU A 53 14.02 0.25 4.75
CA LEU A 53 13.59 0.57 3.40
C LEU A 53 14.64 0.22 2.34
N LYS A 54 15.94 0.30 2.68
CA LYS A 54 17.04 0.01 1.75
C LYS A 54 16.98 -1.39 1.13
N PRO A 55 16.74 -2.49 1.87
CA PRO A 55 16.58 -3.82 1.26
C PRO A 55 15.29 -3.95 0.41
N LEU A 56 14.27 -3.14 0.67
CA LEU A 56 12.98 -3.18 -0.03
C LEU A 56 12.93 -2.26 -1.27
N GLU A 57 13.98 -1.50 -1.54
CA GLU A 57 14.07 -0.56 -2.67
C GLU A 57 13.59 -1.12 -4.03
N PRO A 58 13.98 -2.34 -4.47
CA PRO A 58 13.55 -2.84 -5.78
C PRO A 58 12.03 -3.02 -5.88
N GLN A 59 11.38 -3.38 -4.78
CA GLN A 59 9.94 -3.59 -4.71
C GLN A 59 9.17 -2.28 -4.47
N LEU A 60 9.81 -1.30 -3.83
CA LEU A 60 9.24 0.04 -3.65
C LEU A 60 9.37 0.90 -4.92
N SER A 61 10.31 0.57 -5.80
CA SER A 61 10.54 1.27 -7.07
C SER A 61 9.28 1.58 -7.88
N PRO A 62 8.43 0.59 -8.22
CA PRO A 62 7.19 0.85 -8.95
C PRO A 62 6.20 1.77 -8.22
N HIS A 63 6.14 1.72 -6.88
CA HIS A 63 5.13 2.44 -6.08
C HIS A 63 5.67 3.70 -5.41
N SER A 64 6.95 4.03 -5.60
CA SER A 64 7.67 5.06 -4.85
C SER A 64 7.07 6.47 -4.98
N ALA A 65 6.52 6.82 -6.14
CA ALA A 65 5.82 8.09 -6.33
C ALA A 65 4.54 8.16 -5.48
N ARG A 66 3.70 7.12 -5.55
CA ARG A 66 2.44 7.05 -4.79
C ARG A 66 2.70 7.00 -3.28
N LEU A 67 3.69 6.23 -2.85
CA LEU A 67 4.11 6.17 -1.45
C LEU A 67 4.63 7.51 -0.93
N LEU A 68 5.36 8.26 -1.75
CA LEU A 68 5.83 9.59 -1.37
C LEU A 68 4.63 10.52 -1.12
N ASP A 69 3.62 10.49 -2.00
CA ASP A 69 2.40 11.26 -1.84
C ASP A 69 1.64 10.86 -0.57
N LEU A 70 1.53 9.55 -0.29
CA LEU A 70 0.96 9.07 0.95
C LEU A 70 1.69 9.59 2.18
N PHE A 71 3.02 9.49 2.23
CA PHE A 71 3.77 9.93 3.41
C PHE A 71 3.75 11.46 3.59
N ASN A 72 3.56 12.20 2.51
CA ASN A 72 3.36 13.64 2.56
C ASN A 72 1.99 13.99 3.16
N LEU A 73 0.92 13.32 2.74
CA LEU A 73 -0.44 13.52 3.24
C LEU A 73 -0.62 12.97 4.66
N TYR A 74 -0.16 11.74 4.91
CA TYR A 74 -0.38 10.96 6.13
C TYR A 74 0.86 10.94 7.03
N GLY A 75 1.48 12.11 7.17
CA GLY A 75 2.64 12.36 8.01
C GLY A 75 2.66 11.72 9.41
N PRO A 76 1.56 11.75 10.19
CA PRO A 76 1.55 11.16 11.53
C PRO A 76 1.47 9.63 11.52
N PHE A 77 1.03 9.00 10.44
CA PHE A 77 0.88 7.54 10.34
C PHE A 77 2.11 6.83 9.78
N VAL A 78 3.07 7.58 9.24
CA VAL A 78 4.37 7.08 8.74
C VAL A 78 5.04 6.11 9.74
N PRO A 79 5.14 6.41 11.05
CA PRO A 79 5.84 5.55 12.00
C PRO A 79 5.22 4.16 12.16
N ALA A 80 3.90 4.06 12.00
CA ALA A 80 3.18 2.79 12.07
C ALA A 80 3.16 2.07 10.72
N LEU A 81 3.16 2.82 9.61
CA LEU A 81 3.06 2.27 8.26
C LEU A 81 4.38 1.66 7.78
N VAL A 82 5.53 2.24 8.12
CA VAL A 82 6.83 1.76 7.63
C VAL A 82 7.21 0.36 8.14
N PRO A 83 7.05 0.03 9.44
CA PRO A 83 7.25 -1.33 9.92
C PRO A 83 6.27 -2.33 9.30
N ALA A 84 5.08 -1.86 8.92
CA ALA A 84 4.03 -2.66 8.27
C ALA A 84 4.23 -2.82 6.76
N LEU A 85 5.17 -2.09 6.15
CA LEU A 85 5.40 -2.09 4.71
C LEU A 85 5.77 -3.47 4.12
N PRO A 86 6.60 -4.32 4.78
CA PRO A 86 6.99 -5.60 4.21
C PRO A 86 5.82 -6.55 3.89
N PRO A 87 4.83 -6.79 4.78
CA PRO A 87 3.65 -7.58 4.45
C PRO A 87 2.64 -6.86 3.54
N LEU A 88 2.66 -5.52 3.49
CA LEU A 88 1.79 -4.74 2.60
C LEU A 88 2.29 -4.71 1.15
N LEU A 89 3.59 -4.92 0.93
CA LEU A 89 4.26 -4.85 -0.36
C LEU A 89 3.59 -5.66 -1.50
N PRO A 90 3.22 -6.94 -1.32
CA PRO A 90 2.55 -7.71 -2.37
C PRO A 90 1.16 -7.16 -2.72
N HIS A 91 0.51 -6.46 -1.78
CA HIS A 91 -0.85 -5.93 -1.92
C HIS A 91 -0.89 -4.42 -2.11
N LEU A 92 0.27 -3.79 -2.31
CA LEU A 92 0.45 -2.34 -2.23
C LEU A 92 -0.34 -1.64 -3.35
N ASP A 93 -0.42 -2.23 -4.54
CA ASP A 93 -1.24 -1.70 -5.63
C ASP A 93 -2.73 -1.66 -5.28
N VAL A 94 -3.30 -2.77 -4.79
CA VAL A 94 -4.71 -2.87 -4.39
C VAL A 94 -5.01 -1.88 -3.26
N LEU A 95 -4.12 -1.82 -2.26
CA LEU A 95 -4.29 -0.93 -1.12
C LEU A 95 -4.18 0.54 -1.50
N LEU A 96 -3.26 0.90 -2.40
CA LEU A 96 -3.13 2.27 -2.90
C LEU A 96 -4.33 2.69 -3.77
N ASP A 97 -4.92 1.76 -4.50
CA ASP A 97 -6.12 2.02 -5.30
C ASP A 97 -7.36 2.21 -4.41
N GLU A 98 -7.44 1.47 -3.30
CA GLU A 98 -8.53 1.58 -2.32
C GLU A 98 -8.31 2.67 -1.27
N LEU A 99 -7.13 3.30 -1.26
CA LEU A 99 -6.76 4.30 -0.28
C LEU A 99 -7.73 5.50 -0.18
N PRO A 100 -8.33 6.04 -1.27
CA PRO A 100 -9.34 7.09 -1.17
C PRO A 100 -10.58 6.67 -0.36
N HIS A 101 -10.90 5.37 -0.33
CA HIS A 101 -12.02 4.82 0.44
C HIS A 101 -11.59 4.46 1.87
N LEU A 102 -10.32 4.11 2.07
CA LEU A 102 -9.73 3.82 3.38
C LEU A 102 -9.31 5.08 4.15
N GLU A 103 -9.09 6.21 3.47
CA GLU A 103 -8.71 7.50 4.05
C GLU A 103 -9.55 7.88 5.29
N PRO A 104 -10.90 7.91 5.25
CA PRO A 104 -11.71 8.27 6.41
C PRO A 104 -11.64 7.25 7.56
N GLN A 105 -11.02 6.10 7.33
CA GLN A 105 -10.92 4.97 8.25
C GLN A 105 -9.45 4.65 8.59
N LEU A 106 -8.50 5.43 8.06
CA LEU A 106 -7.08 5.14 8.10
C LEU A 106 -6.56 5.10 9.55
N GLU A 107 -7.09 5.98 10.40
CA GLU A 107 -6.80 5.99 11.85
C GLU A 107 -7.16 4.67 12.52
N VAL A 108 -8.35 4.14 12.21
CA VAL A 108 -8.82 2.86 12.75
C VAL A 108 -7.98 1.72 12.19
N PHE A 109 -7.66 1.75 10.90
CA PHE A 109 -6.82 0.74 10.28
C PHE A 109 -5.42 0.71 10.88
N VAL A 110 -4.78 1.86 11.05
CA VAL A 110 -3.45 1.98 11.65
C VAL A 110 -3.47 1.46 13.09
N ARG A 111 -4.50 1.81 13.87
CA ARG A 111 -4.65 1.35 15.25
C ARG A 111 -4.72 -0.17 15.36
N HIS A 112 -5.43 -0.83 14.44
CA HIS A 112 -5.64 -2.29 14.45
C HIS A 112 -4.75 -3.03 13.44
N SER A 113 -3.74 -2.34 12.89
CA SER A 113 -2.86 -2.87 11.85
C SER A 113 -2.14 -4.14 12.31
N ALA A 114 -1.73 -4.22 13.58
CA ALA A 114 -1.09 -5.41 14.14
C ALA A 114 -1.97 -6.66 14.06
N THR A 115 -3.28 -6.51 14.17
CA THR A 115 -4.25 -7.62 14.09
C THR A 115 -4.62 -7.93 12.64
N LEU A 116 -4.64 -6.94 11.75
CA LEU A 116 -5.02 -7.10 10.34
C LEU A 116 -3.87 -7.58 9.45
N LEU A 117 -2.63 -7.17 9.74
CA LEU A 117 -1.45 -7.48 8.93
C LEU A 117 -1.24 -8.98 8.66
N PRO A 118 -1.34 -9.86 9.67
CA PRO A 118 -1.18 -11.30 9.48
C PRO A 118 -2.22 -11.91 8.52
N HIS A 119 -3.33 -11.21 8.30
CA HIS A 119 -4.48 -11.65 7.52
C HIS A 119 -4.62 -10.91 6.18
N LEU A 120 -3.63 -10.08 5.81
CA LEU A 120 -3.69 -9.30 4.58
C LEU A 120 -3.80 -10.15 3.33
N ASP A 121 -3.16 -11.31 3.28
CA ASP A 121 -3.23 -12.21 2.12
C ASP A 121 -4.66 -12.68 1.82
N ASP A 122 -5.48 -12.86 2.87
CA ASP A 122 -6.89 -13.24 2.75
C ASP A 122 -7.81 -12.04 2.51
N ILE A 123 -7.49 -10.88 3.11
CA ILE A 123 -8.32 -9.67 3.05
C ILE A 123 -8.12 -8.90 1.74
N ALA A 124 -6.88 -8.77 1.26
CA ALA A 124 -6.53 -8.01 0.07
C ALA A 124 -7.38 -8.35 -1.17
N PRO A 125 -7.61 -9.64 -1.53
CA PRO A 125 -8.46 -9.97 -2.68
C PRO A 125 -9.95 -9.63 -2.46
N LEU A 126 -10.40 -9.51 -1.20
CA LEU A 126 -11.78 -9.20 -0.84
C LEU A 126 -12.04 -7.70 -0.69
N THR A 127 -10.99 -6.87 -0.61
CA THR A 127 -11.06 -5.41 -0.47
C THR A 127 -12.11 -4.71 -1.36
N PRO A 128 -12.23 -4.98 -2.68
CA PRO A 128 -13.24 -4.32 -3.52
C PRO A 128 -14.69 -4.65 -3.09
N GLY A 129 -14.92 -5.85 -2.56
CA GLY A 129 -16.22 -6.25 -2.00
C GLY A 129 -16.45 -5.71 -0.58
N LEU A 130 -15.39 -5.43 0.17
CA LEU A 130 -15.45 -4.83 1.50
C LEU A 130 -15.66 -3.33 1.46
N ARG A 131 -15.28 -2.66 0.36
CA ARG A 131 -15.44 -1.23 0.14
C ARG A 131 -16.79 -0.65 0.57
N PRO A 132 -17.96 -1.18 0.14
CA PRO A 132 -19.26 -0.65 0.58
C PRO A 132 -19.53 -0.81 2.08
N HIS A 133 -18.83 -1.73 2.74
CA HIS A 133 -18.99 -2.05 4.16
C HIS A 133 -17.92 -1.42 5.04
N LEU A 134 -16.92 -0.74 4.48
CA LEU A 134 -15.81 -0.12 5.23
C LEU A 134 -16.28 0.76 6.39
N PRO A 135 -17.24 1.71 6.22
CA PRO A 135 -17.73 2.56 7.31
C PRO A 135 -18.27 1.78 8.51
N ALA A 136 -19.05 0.73 8.23
CA ALA A 136 -19.62 -0.13 9.25
C ALA A 136 -18.55 -1.05 9.87
N LEU A 137 -17.61 -1.54 9.05
CA LEU A 137 -16.48 -2.35 9.51
C LEU A 137 -15.58 -1.59 10.47
N ALA A 138 -15.15 -0.36 10.17
CA ALA A 138 -14.26 0.35 11.09
C ALA A 138 -14.95 0.72 12.41
N SER A 139 -16.26 1.05 12.36
CA SER A 139 -17.05 1.28 13.57
C SER A 139 -17.15 0.01 14.44
N SER A 140 -17.16 -1.15 13.79
CA SER A 140 -17.29 -2.46 14.42
C SER A 140 -15.96 -3.12 14.77
N LEU A 141 -14.86 -2.65 14.19
CA LEU A 141 -13.53 -3.24 14.28
C LEU A 141 -13.03 -3.42 15.72
N PRO A 142 -13.22 -2.46 16.64
CA PRO A 142 -12.83 -2.63 18.05
C PRO A 142 -13.53 -3.83 18.73
N ARG A 143 -14.75 -4.16 18.29
CA ARG A 143 -15.50 -5.32 18.81
C ARG A 143 -15.11 -6.60 18.10
N LEU A 144 -14.80 -6.51 16.80
CA LEU A 144 -14.40 -7.65 15.97
C LEU A 144 -12.96 -8.08 16.20
N GLU A 145 -12.09 -7.19 16.69
CA GLU A 145 -10.65 -7.42 16.90
C GLU A 145 -10.31 -8.80 17.50
N PRO A 146 -10.88 -9.22 18.65
CA PRO A 146 -10.57 -10.53 19.22
C PRO A 146 -11.03 -11.72 18.36
N TYR A 147 -11.93 -11.50 17.41
CA TYR A 147 -12.53 -12.51 16.54
C TYR A 147 -11.90 -12.54 15.14
N ILE A 148 -11.13 -11.53 14.74
CA ILE A 148 -10.59 -11.37 13.37
C ILE A 148 -9.89 -12.65 12.90
N ALA A 149 -9.00 -13.22 13.73
CA ALA A 149 -8.25 -14.41 13.36
C ALA A 149 -9.13 -15.63 12.99
N ARG A 150 -10.36 -15.69 13.51
CA ARG A 150 -11.33 -16.76 13.22
C ARG A 150 -12.31 -16.37 12.11
N LEU A 151 -12.56 -15.08 11.93
CA LEU A 151 -13.48 -14.58 10.91
C LEU A 151 -12.83 -14.49 9.54
N VAL A 152 -11.53 -14.17 9.47
CA VAL A 152 -10.78 -14.01 8.22
C VAL A 152 -10.91 -15.23 7.29
N PRO A 153 -10.73 -16.48 7.74
CA PRO A 153 -10.89 -17.66 6.89
C PRO A 153 -12.30 -17.81 6.29
N HIS A 154 -13.32 -17.22 6.92
CA HIS A 154 -14.71 -17.28 6.49
C HIS A 154 -15.18 -15.99 5.80
N LEU A 155 -14.33 -14.97 5.70
CA LEU A 155 -14.69 -13.63 5.27
C LEU A 155 -15.23 -13.60 3.84
N ALA A 156 -14.68 -14.44 2.95
CA ALA A 156 -15.17 -14.59 1.58
C ALA A 156 -16.64 -15.08 1.53
N ALA A 157 -17.02 -16.00 2.40
CA ALA A 157 -18.39 -16.51 2.49
C ALA A 157 -19.34 -15.52 3.21
N LEU A 158 -18.79 -14.71 4.13
CA LEU A 158 -19.54 -13.71 4.89
C LEU A 158 -19.76 -12.41 4.10
N LEU A 159 -18.95 -12.14 3.08
CA LEU A 159 -19.01 -10.94 2.23
C LEU A 159 -20.44 -10.58 1.77
N PRO A 160 -21.26 -11.49 1.18
CA PRO A 160 -22.62 -11.16 0.77
C PRO A 160 -23.57 -10.83 1.94
N HIS A 161 -23.21 -11.23 3.16
CA HIS A 161 -24.00 -11.02 4.37
C HIS A 161 -23.41 -9.95 5.30
N LEU A 162 -22.29 -9.31 4.93
CA LEU A 162 -21.57 -8.39 5.83
C LEU A 162 -22.42 -7.18 6.24
N GLY A 163 -23.20 -6.60 5.34
CA GLY A 163 -24.08 -5.48 5.66
C GLY A 163 -25.05 -5.80 6.82
N PRO A 164 -25.90 -6.82 6.69
CA PRO A 164 -26.78 -7.28 7.77
C PRO A 164 -26.03 -7.71 9.03
N LEU A 165 -24.90 -8.42 8.89
CA LEU A 165 -24.10 -8.90 10.02
C LEU A 165 -23.54 -7.75 10.86
N LEU A 166 -23.00 -6.71 10.21
CA LEU A 166 -22.46 -5.54 10.91
C LEU A 166 -23.56 -4.69 11.56
N ALA A 167 -24.74 -4.61 10.94
CA ALA A 167 -25.90 -3.94 11.53
C ALA A 167 -26.46 -4.71 12.74
N GLY A 168 -26.34 -6.04 12.75
CA GLY A 168 -26.81 -6.93 13.82
C GLY A 168 -25.75 -7.33 14.84
N LEU A 169 -24.60 -6.65 14.88
CA LEU A 169 -23.45 -7.06 15.69
C LEU A 169 -23.77 -7.18 17.19
N ASP A 170 -24.65 -6.32 17.71
CA ASP A 170 -25.11 -6.38 19.10
C ASP A 170 -25.79 -7.71 19.46
N PHE A 171 -26.44 -8.37 18.48
CA PHE A 171 -27.05 -9.68 18.67
C PHE A 171 -26.07 -10.84 18.43
N LEU A 172 -25.02 -10.61 17.67
CA LEU A 172 -24.03 -11.62 17.29
C LEU A 172 -22.85 -11.71 18.27
N GLU A 173 -22.59 -10.65 19.05
CA GLU A 173 -21.57 -10.63 20.09
C GLU A 173 -21.54 -11.89 20.98
N PRO A 174 -22.67 -12.37 21.56
CA PRO A 174 -22.65 -13.59 22.38
C PRO A 174 -22.29 -14.86 21.58
N SER A 175 -22.57 -14.89 20.28
CA SER A 175 -22.19 -16.01 19.40
C SER A 175 -20.71 -15.93 19.00
N LEU A 176 -20.19 -14.71 18.80
CA LEU A 176 -18.78 -14.47 18.57
C LEU A 176 -17.95 -14.85 19.80
N GLU A 177 -18.41 -14.52 21.01
CA GLU A 177 -17.77 -14.94 22.26
C GLU A 177 -17.67 -16.46 22.40
N GLN A 178 -18.68 -17.21 21.93
CA GLN A 178 -18.61 -18.67 21.91
C GLN A 178 -17.53 -19.19 20.97
N LEU A 179 -17.24 -18.47 19.88
CA LEU A 179 -16.11 -18.80 19.05
C LEU A 179 -14.83 -18.64 19.87
N THR A 180 -14.53 -17.49 20.48
CA THR A 180 -13.24 -17.29 21.18
C THR A 180 -12.99 -18.16 22.42
N ARG A 181 -13.96 -18.90 22.94
CA ARG A 181 -13.72 -19.85 24.04
C ARG A 181 -12.80 -20.99 23.59
N PRO A 182 -11.65 -21.22 24.27
CA PRO A 182 -10.89 -22.44 24.09
C PRO A 182 -11.70 -23.61 24.66
N TRP A 183 -11.76 -24.71 23.92
CA TRP A 183 -12.35 -25.99 24.36
C TRP A 183 -11.44 -26.68 25.39
#